data_AF-A0A2M9LJH2-F1
#
_entry.id   AF-A0A2M9LJH2-F1
#
_cell.length_a   1.000
_cell.length_b   1.000
_cell.length_c   1.000
_cell.angle_alpha   90.00
_cell.angle_beta   90.00
_cell.angle_gamma   90.00
#
_symmetry.space_group_name_H-M   'P 1'
#
loop_
_entity.id
_entity.type
_entity.pdbx_description
1 polymer ?
#
loop_
_entity_poly.entity_id
_entity_poly.type
_entity_poly.pdbx_seq_one_letter_code
_entity_poly.pdbx_strand_id
1 'polypeptide(L)' 'MCRKAPAVHADHWPLSKRELVARGLDDHDPRRGRGLCASCHSSETAKHQPGGWNRRGPEY' A
#
# COMPACT_ATOMS: atom_id res chain seq x y z
N MET A 1 -7.78 -0.68 -10.80
CA MET A 1 -6.71 -0.50 -11.80
C MET A 1 -7.13 0.58 -12.80
N CYS A 2 -6.23 1.50 -13.18
CA CYS A 2 -6.58 2.64 -14.05
C CYS A 2 -6.67 2.30 -15.54
N ARG A 3 -6.12 1.15 -16.00
CA ARG A 3 -6.04 0.72 -17.41
C ARG A 3 -5.25 1.65 -18.36
N LYS A 4 -4.57 2.67 -17.83
CA LYS A 4 -3.79 3.66 -18.61
C LYS A 4 -2.31 3.30 -18.80
N ALA A 5 -1.78 2.42 -17.95
CA ALA A 5 -0.38 2.00 -17.96
C ALA A 5 -0.28 0.57 -17.43
N PRO A 6 0.77 -0.19 -17.82
CA PRO A 6 0.97 -1.56 -17.34
C PRO A 6 1.10 -1.60 -15.81
N ALA A 7 0.61 -2.68 -15.23
CA ALA A 7 0.84 -2.97 -13.81
C ALA A 7 2.26 -3.51 -13.63
N VAL A 8 3.10 -2.75 -12.93
CA VAL A 8 4.52 -3.07 -12.72
C VAL A 8 4.92 -3.11 -11.25
N HIS A 9 4.02 -2.71 -10.35
CA HIS A 9 4.23 -2.78 -8.90
C HIS A 9 3.17 -3.67 -8.27
N ALA A 10 3.59 -4.52 -7.33
CA ALA A 10 2.68 -5.26 -6.47
C ALA A 10 2.23 -4.38 -5.31
N ASP A 11 0.94 -4.39 -5.00
CA ASP A 11 0.35 -3.73 -3.83
C ASP A 11 -0.58 -4.67 -3.08
N HIS A 12 -0.69 -4.51 -1.76
CA HIS A 12 -1.53 -5.38 -0.93
C HIS A 12 -3.00 -4.90 -0.98
N TRP A 13 -3.94 -5.82 -1.18
CA TRP A 13 -5.38 -5.55 -1.29
C TRP A 13 -6.21 -6.76 -0.83
N PRO A 14 -7.37 -6.57 -0.15
CA PRO A 14 -7.95 -5.31 0.30
C PRO A 14 -7.36 -4.77 1.60
N LEU A 15 -6.49 -5.55 2.24
CA LEU A 15 -5.82 -5.18 3.48
C LEU A 15 -4.43 -4.64 3.18
N SER A 16 -4.00 -3.64 3.92
CA SER A 16 -2.62 -3.18 3.90
C SER A 16 -1.67 -4.23 4.49
N LYS A 17 -0.37 -4.15 4.15
CA LYS A 17 0.66 -5.00 4.75
C LYS A 17 0.62 -4.99 6.28
N ARG A 18 0.41 -3.82 6.89
CA ARG A 18 0.29 -3.68 8.35
C ARG A 18 -0.90 -4.47 8.92
N GLU A 19 -2.04 -4.43 8.24
CA GLU A 19 -3.22 -5.19 8.65
C GLU A 19 -3.05 -6.70 8.47
N LEU A 20 -2.36 -7.14 7.41
CA LEU A 20 -2.05 -8.56 7.21
C LEU A 20 -1.18 -9.10 8.33
N VAL A 21 -0.09 -8.38 8.64
CA VAL A 21 0.80 -8.71 9.75
C VAL A 21 0.04 -8.71 11.09
N ALA A 22 -0.77 -7.69 11.35
CA ALA A 22 -1.56 -7.59 12.59
C ALA A 22 -2.58 -8.74 12.75
N ARG A 23 -3.06 -9.31 11.66
CA ARG A 23 -4.01 -10.45 11.65
C ARG A 23 -3.30 -11.81 11.55
N GLY A 24 -1.97 -11.85 11.53
CA GLY A 24 -1.20 -13.08 11.32
C GLY A 24 -1.44 -13.73 9.96
N LEU A 25 -1.85 -12.96 8.96
CA LEU A 25 -2.06 -13.43 7.59
C LEU A 25 -0.76 -13.32 6.81
N ASP A 26 -0.54 -14.26 5.90
CA ASP A 26 0.57 -14.22 4.95
C ASP A 26 0.45 -13.00 4.02
N ASP A 27 1.42 -12.08 4.13
CA ASP A 27 1.53 -10.87 3.32
C ASP A 27 2.13 -11.13 1.93
N HIS A 28 2.74 -12.30 1.73
CA HIS A 28 3.26 -12.74 0.43
C HIS A 28 2.24 -13.54 -0.39
N ASP A 29 1.06 -13.82 0.16
CA ASP A 29 -0.02 -14.53 -0.54
C ASP A 29 -0.51 -13.72 -1.75
N PRO A 30 -0.32 -14.20 -2.99
CA PRO A 30 -0.68 -13.46 -4.20
C PRO A 30 -2.20 -13.19 -4.30
N ARG A 31 -3.04 -13.94 -3.58
CA ARG A 31 -4.50 -13.70 -3.51
C ARG A 31 -4.84 -12.40 -2.77
N ARG A 32 -3.90 -11.88 -1.97
CA ARG A 32 -4.00 -10.60 -1.25
C ARG A 32 -3.19 -9.50 -1.92
N GLY A 33 -2.72 -9.74 -3.14
CA GLY A 33 -2.00 -8.78 -3.96
C GLY A 33 -2.85 -8.25 -5.12
N ARG A 34 -2.54 -7.04 -5.59
CA ARG A 34 -2.97 -6.50 -6.87
C ARG A 34 -1.79 -5.86 -7.59
N GLY A 35 -1.79 -5.92 -8.92
CA GLY A 35 -0.86 -5.15 -9.73
C GLY A 35 -1.33 -3.71 -9.91
N LEU A 36 -0.42 -2.73 -9.80
CA LEU A 36 -0.68 -1.32 -10.11
C LEU A 36 0.42 -0.73 -10.98
N CYS A 37 0.06 0.27 -11.79
CA CYS A 37 1.06 1.13 -12.41
C CYS A 37 1.68 2.08 -11.37
N ALA A 38 2.83 2.68 -11.71
CA ALA A 38 3.58 3.55 -10.80
C ALA A 38 2.72 4.66 -10.18
N SER A 39 1.97 5.42 -10.98
CA SER A 39 1.17 6.54 -10.48
C SER A 39 0.04 6.11 -9.55
N CYS A 40 -0.65 5.00 -9.87
CA CYS A 40 -1.66 4.44 -8.98
C CYS A 40 -1.03 3.90 -7.69
N HIS A 41 0.09 3.18 -7.79
CA HIS A 41 0.79 2.65 -6.62
C HIS A 41 1.22 3.76 -5.65
N SER A 42 1.83 4.85 -6.17
CA SER A 42 2.22 6.00 -5.36
C SER A 42 1.01 6.69 -4.70
N SER A 43 -0.11 6.82 -5.40
CA SER A 43 -1.34 7.40 -4.84
C SER A 43 -1.90 6.58 -3.68
N GLU A 44 -1.95 5.25 -3.83
CA GLU A 44 -2.46 4.34 -2.79
C GLU A 44 -1.54 4.32 -1.57
N THR A 45 -0.22 4.29 -1.79
CA THR A 45 0.78 4.42 -0.73
C THR A 45 0.61 5.73 0.03
N ALA A 46 0.47 6.85 -0.67
CA ALA A 46 0.32 8.17 -0.04
C ALA A 46 -0.96 8.29 0.81
N LYS A 47 -2.08 7.68 0.38
CA LYS A 47 -3.36 7.72 1.11
C LYS A 47 -3.35 6.80 2.34
N HIS A 48 -2.87 5.57 2.18
CA HIS A 48 -3.07 4.53 3.18
C HIS A 48 -1.83 4.30 4.05
N GLN A 49 -0.64 4.59 3.53
CA GLN A 49 0.63 4.36 4.22
C GLN A 49 1.54 5.61 4.18
N PRO A 50 1.04 6.80 4.60
CA PRO A 50 1.85 8.01 4.61
C PRO A 50 3.08 7.82 5.51
N GLY A 51 4.22 8.29 5.04
CA GLY A 51 5.44 8.34 5.84
C GLY A 51 5.26 9.25 7.06
N GLY A 52 5.93 8.92 8.16
CA GLY A 52 5.79 9.66 9.43
C GLY A 52 6.47 11.03 9.45
N TRP A 53 7.20 11.43 8.39
CA TRP A 53 8.04 12.64 8.38
C TRP A 53 7.23 13.95 8.54
N ASN A 54 5.94 13.95 8.18
CA ASN A 54 5.03 15.10 8.34
C ASN A 54 3.92 14.84 9.38
N ARG A 55 4.04 13.79 10.20
CA ARG A 55 3.26 13.77 11.46
C ARG A 55 3.93 14.82 12.33
N ARG A 56 3.28 15.97 12.55
CA ARG A 56 3.74 16.99 13.52
C ARG A 56 4.27 16.25 14.75
N GLY A 57 5.57 16.37 15.00
CA GLY A 57 6.19 15.84 16.21
C GLY A 57 5.57 16.51 17.45
N PRO A 58 5.79 15.96 18.66
CA PRO A 58 5.26 16.57 19.87
C PRO A 58 5.73 18.03 19.95
N GLU A 59 4.76 18.93 20.13
CA GLU A 59 5.00 20.29 20.61
C GLU A 59 5.67 20.12 21.98
N TYR A 60 6.97 20.38 22.06
CA TYR A 60 7.67 20.54 23.33
C TYR A 60 7.50 21.98 23.83
#